data_AF-A0A976INI1-F1
#
_entry.id   AF-A0A976INI1-F1
#
_cell.length_a   1.000
_cell.length_b   1.000
_cell.length_c   1.000
_cell.angle_alpha   90.00
_cell.angle_beta   90.00
_cell.angle_gamma   90.00
#
_symmetry.space_group_name_H-M   'P 1'
#
loop_
_entity.id
_entity.type
_entity.pdbx_description
1 polymer ?
#
loop_
_entity_poly.entity_id
_entity_poly.type
_entity_poly.pdbx_seq_one_letter_code
_entity_poly.pdbx_strand_id
1 'polypeptide(L)'
;MRVMKYWMLTLSCFTLLPFTHLMASSATGSAAAADALFREGIAYCNQASRLSRTDSKQARQQFERYQTHLERAQAIDASLLENNAFIQREHKRCALIEDNIARAEAMPVVEQSLAQCAAAQAALDAGQLAKASTSLKRFQTLRDEALAVTPTVLRVGSVAVRMRVCDRLVEKIALAESARQIAAQTVGRAQGHFNKAMASCEVGQGMLNSQGPTTDTLRALESVVNQVETHTRRGQALLDAMSAREAAAKLDSVSGRLHSCQQALSLAATAIQQHLEQQEEQAAHTAAAASGAAQPTASPASVLQGQEISQIVEAEL
;
A
#
# COMPACT_ATOMS: atom_id res chain seq x y z
N MET A 1 -0.97 72.23 24.14
CA MET A 1 -0.34 73.23 23.25
C MET A 1 -1.10 73.24 21.92
N ARG A 2 -1.48 74.45 21.47
CA ARG A 2 -2.17 74.83 20.21
C ARG A 2 -3.62 74.33 20.07
N VAL A 3 -4.63 75.03 20.60
CA VAL A 3 -5.21 76.37 20.29
C VAL A 3 -6.22 76.34 19.12
N MET A 4 -7.48 76.52 19.53
CA MET A 4 -8.71 76.97 18.89
C MET A 4 -8.66 77.61 17.50
N LYS A 5 -9.74 77.38 16.73
CA LYS A 5 -10.54 78.50 16.20
C LYS A 5 -12.01 78.12 16.02
N TYR A 6 -12.83 78.68 16.90
CA TYR A 6 -14.28 78.76 16.83
C TYR A 6 -14.71 79.82 15.81
N TRP A 7 -15.77 79.55 15.05
CA TRP A 7 -16.69 80.56 14.52
C TRP A 7 -18.14 80.09 14.77
N MET A 8 -18.70 80.56 15.89
CA MET A 8 -20.12 80.92 16.02
C MET A 8 -20.36 82.19 15.18
N LEU A 9 -21.53 82.62 14.71
CA LEU A 9 -22.95 82.33 14.90
C LEU A 9 -23.64 83.21 13.83
N THR A 10 -24.75 82.77 13.23
CA THR A 10 -25.96 83.63 13.15
C THR A 10 -27.19 82.78 12.83
N LEU A 11 -28.16 82.89 13.74
CA LEU A 11 -29.55 82.48 13.57
C LEU A 11 -30.20 83.24 12.42
N SER A 12 -31.07 82.57 11.67
CA SER A 12 -32.18 83.18 10.94
C SER A 12 -33.36 82.22 10.98
N CYS A 13 -34.36 82.57 11.79
CA CYS A 13 -35.64 81.92 11.91
C CYS A 13 -36.51 82.30 10.70
N PHE A 14 -36.99 81.33 9.91
CA PHE A 14 -38.11 81.53 9.00
C PHE A 14 -38.91 80.21 8.83
N THR A 15 -40.10 80.24 9.43
CA THR A 15 -41.39 79.75 8.91
C THR A 15 -41.57 78.28 8.51
N LEU A 16 -42.41 77.62 9.30
CA LEU A 16 -43.37 76.55 8.97
C LEU A 16 -43.83 76.55 7.49
N LEU A 17 -43.52 75.48 6.77
CA LEU A 17 -44.23 75.03 5.57
C LEU A 17 -44.21 73.48 5.54
N PRO A 18 -45.23 72.85 4.93
CA PRO A 18 -45.63 71.48 5.23
C PRO A 18 -44.66 70.46 4.62
N PHE A 19 -44.43 69.37 5.36
CA PHE A 19 -43.93 68.12 4.83
C PHE A 19 -44.92 67.60 3.78
N THR A 20 -44.77 68.03 2.53
CA THR A 20 -45.42 67.37 1.39
C THR A 20 -44.63 66.11 1.07
N HIS A 21 -45.26 64.96 1.31
CA HIS A 21 -44.93 63.67 0.72
C HIS A 21 -44.53 63.82 -0.76
N LEU A 22 -43.23 63.70 -1.04
CA LEU A 22 -42.73 63.64 -2.41
C LEU A 22 -41.57 62.63 -2.49
N MET A 23 -41.81 61.40 -2.01
CA MET A 23 -40.91 60.26 -2.16
C MET A 23 -41.68 58.94 -2.46
N ALA A 24 -42.87 59.01 -3.04
CA ALA A 24 -43.64 57.81 -3.42
C ALA A 24 -43.51 57.41 -4.91
N SER A 25 -43.01 58.32 -5.76
CA SER A 25 -42.94 58.11 -7.22
C SER A 25 -41.64 57.46 -7.70
N SER A 26 -40.58 57.46 -6.89
CA SER A 26 -39.29 56.84 -7.22
C SER A 26 -39.28 55.33 -6.93
N ALA A 27 -39.87 54.89 -5.82
CA ALA A 27 -39.92 53.49 -5.41
C ALA A 27 -40.81 52.62 -6.32
N THR A 28 -41.93 53.16 -6.80
CA THR A 28 -42.79 52.49 -7.78
C THR A 28 -42.15 52.45 -9.18
N GLY A 29 -41.43 53.51 -9.56
CA GLY A 29 -40.65 53.55 -10.79
C GLY A 29 -39.46 52.59 -10.81
N SER A 30 -38.75 52.45 -9.68
CA SER A 30 -37.62 51.52 -9.55
C SER A 30 -38.07 50.06 -9.57
N ALA A 31 -39.17 49.72 -8.90
CA ALA A 31 -39.74 48.36 -8.93
C ALA A 31 -40.20 47.97 -10.34
N ALA A 32 -40.85 48.88 -11.08
CA ALA A 32 -41.26 48.62 -12.46
C ALA A 32 -40.06 48.46 -13.42
N ALA A 33 -39.01 49.26 -13.24
CA ALA A 33 -37.77 49.14 -14.02
C ALA A 33 -37.04 47.81 -13.76
N ALA A 34 -37.01 47.36 -12.51
CA ALA A 34 -36.43 46.07 -12.13
C ALA A 34 -37.22 44.88 -12.72
N ASP A 35 -38.56 44.91 -12.68
CA ASP A 35 -39.40 43.88 -13.32
C ASP A 35 -39.18 43.82 -14.84
N ALA A 36 -39.11 44.97 -15.52
CA ALA A 36 -38.84 45.02 -16.95
C ALA A 36 -37.49 44.38 -17.31
N LEU A 37 -36.43 44.74 -16.57
CA LEU A 37 -35.09 44.20 -16.80
C LEU A 37 -35.01 42.69 -16.52
N PHE A 38 -35.70 42.21 -15.48
CA PHE A 38 -35.81 40.78 -15.21
C PHE A 38 -36.51 40.05 -16.36
N ARG A 39 -37.61 40.60 -16.89
CA ARG A 39 -38.36 40.01 -18.01
C ARG A 39 -37.52 39.92 -19.29
N GLU A 40 -36.70 40.91 -19.58
CA GLU A 40 -35.72 40.84 -20.68
C GLU A 40 -34.74 39.68 -20.45
N GLY A 41 -34.26 39.53 -19.20
CA GLY A 41 -33.42 38.40 -18.78
C GLY A 41 -34.04 37.03 -19.07
N ILE A 42 -35.35 36.87 -18.89
CA ILE A 42 -36.05 35.58 -19.12
C ILE A 42 -35.87 35.09 -20.56
N ALA A 43 -35.78 35.99 -21.55
CA ALA A 43 -35.56 35.60 -22.94
C ALA A 43 -34.25 34.82 -23.11
N TYR A 44 -33.19 35.24 -22.42
CA TYR A 44 -31.90 34.55 -22.41
C TYR A 44 -31.96 33.20 -21.71
N CYS A 45 -32.66 33.11 -20.57
CA CYS A 45 -32.89 31.83 -19.88
C CYS A 45 -33.69 30.84 -20.76
N ASN A 46 -34.69 31.32 -21.50
CA ASN A 46 -35.44 30.50 -22.46
C ASN A 46 -34.55 29.99 -23.60
N GLN A 47 -33.66 30.84 -24.12
CA GLN A 47 -32.71 30.44 -25.15
C GLN A 47 -31.70 29.42 -24.61
N ALA A 48 -31.20 29.62 -23.39
CA ALA A 48 -30.33 28.67 -22.70
C ALA A 48 -31.01 27.29 -22.54
N SER A 49 -32.30 27.27 -22.19
CA SER A 49 -33.08 26.03 -22.09
C SER A 49 -33.11 25.25 -23.41
N ARG A 50 -33.36 25.93 -24.54
CA ARG A 50 -33.39 25.32 -25.88
C ARG A 50 -32.04 24.71 -26.26
N LEU A 51 -30.95 25.40 -25.92
CA LEU A 51 -29.59 24.99 -26.27
C LEU A 51 -29.02 23.92 -25.32
N SER A 52 -29.52 23.82 -24.09
CA SER A 52 -28.96 22.96 -23.03
C SER A 52 -28.73 21.49 -23.41
N ARG A 53 -29.47 20.97 -24.40
CA ARG A 53 -29.39 19.58 -24.87
C ARG A 53 -28.49 19.38 -26.09
N THR A 54 -28.15 20.44 -26.81
CA THR A 54 -27.45 20.37 -28.11
C THR A 54 -26.13 21.13 -28.12
N ASP A 55 -26.05 22.23 -27.36
CA ASP A 55 -24.86 23.07 -27.25
C ASP A 55 -24.81 23.67 -25.84
N SER A 56 -24.20 22.92 -24.91
CA SER A 56 -24.07 23.36 -23.52
C SER A 56 -23.22 24.63 -23.37
N LYS A 57 -22.25 24.86 -24.26
CA LYS A 57 -21.41 26.08 -24.24
C LYS A 57 -22.23 27.32 -24.60
N GLN A 58 -23.00 27.26 -25.69
CA GLN A 58 -23.89 28.36 -26.02
C GLN A 58 -25.01 28.51 -24.99
N ALA A 59 -25.53 27.42 -24.43
CA ALA A 59 -26.50 27.49 -23.35
C ALA A 59 -25.95 28.23 -22.13
N ARG A 60 -24.71 27.95 -21.74
CA ARG A 60 -24.00 28.64 -20.65
C ARG A 60 -23.87 30.13 -20.90
N GLN A 61 -23.44 30.54 -22.10
CA GLN A 61 -23.33 31.95 -22.48
C GLN A 61 -24.67 32.68 -22.41
N GLN A 62 -25.76 32.04 -22.83
CA GLN A 62 -27.11 32.62 -22.73
C GLN A 62 -27.54 32.70 -21.25
N PHE A 63 -27.21 31.69 -20.44
CA PHE A 63 -27.54 31.70 -19.02
C PHE A 63 -26.79 32.79 -18.24
N GLU A 64 -25.51 33.02 -18.55
CA GLU A 64 -24.72 34.12 -17.98
C GLU A 64 -25.35 35.49 -18.29
N ARG A 65 -25.89 35.69 -19.50
CA ARG A 65 -26.64 36.91 -19.84
C ARG A 65 -27.88 37.08 -18.98
N TYR A 66 -28.61 36.00 -18.70
CA TYR A 66 -29.73 36.00 -17.76
C TYR A 66 -29.27 36.41 -16.35
N GLN A 67 -28.17 35.82 -15.85
CA GLN A 67 -27.61 36.16 -14.54
C GLN A 67 -27.25 37.66 -14.45
N THR A 68 -26.58 38.22 -15.47
CA THR A 68 -26.28 39.66 -15.51
C THR A 68 -27.54 40.53 -15.47
N HIS A 69 -28.64 40.11 -16.12
CA HIS A 69 -29.90 40.88 -16.07
C HIS A 69 -30.57 40.76 -14.69
N LEU A 70 -30.53 39.57 -14.08
CA LEU A 70 -31.02 39.34 -12.72
C LEU A 70 -30.26 40.20 -11.70
N GLU A 71 -28.92 40.17 -11.73
CA GLU A 71 -28.08 40.97 -10.82
C GLU A 71 -28.35 42.46 -10.95
N ARG A 72 -28.46 42.96 -12.19
CA ARG A 72 -28.80 44.37 -12.43
C ARG A 72 -30.20 44.72 -11.94
N ALA A 73 -31.17 43.82 -12.10
CA ALA A 73 -32.53 44.04 -11.62
C ALA A 73 -32.57 44.05 -10.08
N GLN A 74 -31.83 43.16 -9.42
CA GLN A 74 -31.69 43.13 -7.95
C GLN A 74 -30.93 44.35 -7.39
N ALA A 75 -30.01 44.93 -8.16
CA ALA A 75 -29.34 46.18 -7.79
C ALA A 75 -30.30 47.39 -7.82
N ILE A 76 -31.38 47.33 -8.63
CA ILE A 76 -32.41 48.37 -8.70
C ILE A 76 -33.47 48.16 -7.61
N ASP A 77 -33.87 46.91 -7.37
CA ASP A 77 -34.81 46.51 -6.32
C ASP A 77 -34.32 45.25 -5.60
N ALA A 78 -33.79 45.41 -4.39
CA ALA A 78 -33.27 44.29 -3.60
C ALA A 78 -34.38 43.28 -3.21
N SER A 79 -35.64 43.73 -3.18
CA SER A 79 -36.80 42.91 -2.80
C SER A 79 -37.51 42.25 -4.00
N LEU A 80 -36.91 42.35 -5.20
CA LEU A 80 -37.46 41.85 -6.47
C LEU A 80 -37.91 40.38 -6.39
N LEU A 81 -37.12 39.53 -5.74
CA LEU A 81 -37.40 38.11 -5.59
C LEU A 81 -38.37 37.81 -4.43
N GLU A 82 -38.72 38.77 -3.58
CA GLU A 82 -39.57 38.56 -2.41
C GLU A 82 -41.01 38.97 -2.67
N ASN A 83 -41.19 40.05 -3.43
CA ASN A 83 -42.48 40.73 -3.55
C ASN A 83 -43.28 40.35 -4.80
N ASN A 84 -42.73 39.52 -5.69
CA ASN A 84 -43.35 39.18 -6.97
C ASN A 84 -43.36 37.66 -7.25
N ALA A 85 -44.55 37.07 -7.18
CA ALA A 85 -44.76 35.63 -7.37
C ALA A 85 -44.43 35.14 -8.80
N PHE A 86 -44.56 36.00 -9.82
CA PHE A 86 -44.17 35.66 -11.19
C PHE A 86 -42.64 35.53 -11.29
N ILE A 87 -41.93 36.54 -10.79
CA ILE A 87 -40.46 36.58 -10.79
C ILE A 87 -39.90 35.38 -10.02
N GLN A 88 -40.44 35.08 -8.84
CA GLN A 88 -40.04 33.92 -8.04
C GLN A 88 -40.15 32.60 -8.82
N ARG A 89 -41.26 32.41 -9.54
CA ARG A 89 -41.50 31.20 -10.32
C ARG A 89 -40.52 31.07 -11.48
N GLU A 90 -40.33 32.15 -12.23
CA GLU A 90 -39.41 32.14 -13.37
C GLU A 90 -37.96 32.01 -12.93
N HIS A 91 -37.56 32.64 -11.82
CA HIS A 91 -36.24 32.46 -11.25
C HIS A 91 -36.00 31.00 -10.83
N LYS A 92 -36.95 30.36 -10.14
CA LYS A 92 -36.88 28.93 -9.80
C LYS A 92 -36.78 28.06 -11.05
N ARG A 93 -37.53 28.38 -12.11
CA ARG A 93 -37.45 27.66 -13.40
C ARG A 93 -36.08 27.82 -14.05
N CYS A 94 -35.49 29.02 -14.03
CA CYS A 94 -34.16 29.28 -14.56
C CYS A 94 -33.06 28.57 -13.78
N ALA A 95 -33.18 28.46 -12.45
CA ALA A 95 -32.26 27.65 -11.65
C ALA A 95 -32.25 26.16 -12.09
N LEU A 96 -33.40 25.60 -12.48
CA LEU A 96 -33.44 24.23 -13.04
C LEU A 96 -32.74 24.12 -14.40
N ILE A 97 -32.73 25.20 -15.19
CA ILE A 97 -32.04 25.25 -16.48
C ILE A 97 -30.53 25.28 -16.27
N GLU A 98 -30.04 26.06 -15.31
CA GLU A 98 -28.63 26.04 -14.90
C GLU A 98 -28.15 24.63 -14.55
N ASP A 99 -28.94 23.94 -13.74
CA ASP A 99 -28.71 22.56 -13.31
C ASP A 99 -28.62 21.59 -14.51
N ASN A 100 -29.50 21.78 -15.50
CA ASN A 100 -29.46 20.98 -16.73
C ASN A 100 -28.21 21.28 -17.57
N ILE A 101 -27.80 22.54 -17.68
CA ILE A 101 -26.58 22.94 -18.40
C ILE A 101 -25.37 22.32 -17.71
N ALA A 102 -25.25 22.44 -16.39
CA ALA A 102 -24.16 21.85 -15.63
C ALA A 102 -24.09 20.32 -15.79
N ARG A 103 -25.23 19.63 -15.82
CA ARG A 103 -25.26 18.18 -16.09
C ARG A 103 -24.80 17.85 -17.51
N ALA A 104 -25.19 18.65 -18.50
CA ALA A 104 -24.75 18.48 -19.88
C ALA A 104 -23.24 18.73 -20.03
N GLU A 105 -22.69 19.70 -19.31
CA GLU A 105 -21.24 20.00 -19.26
C GLU A 105 -20.44 18.88 -18.57
N ALA A 106 -21.00 18.25 -17.53
CA ALA A 106 -20.36 17.16 -16.81
C ALA A 106 -20.40 15.82 -17.57
N MET A 107 -21.38 15.61 -18.45
CA MET A 107 -21.62 14.31 -19.11
C MET A 107 -20.42 13.78 -19.91
N PRO A 108 -19.69 14.57 -20.72
CA PRO A 108 -18.52 14.08 -21.43
C PRO A 108 -17.43 13.53 -20.50
N VAL A 109 -17.28 14.11 -19.31
CA VAL A 109 -16.31 13.64 -18.30
C VAL A 109 -16.80 12.34 -17.68
N VAL A 110 -18.12 12.24 -17.39
CA VAL A 110 -18.75 10.99 -16.95
C VAL A 110 -18.54 9.87 -17.97
N GLU A 111 -18.75 10.11 -19.25
CA GLU A 111 -18.56 9.11 -20.29
C GLU A 111 -17.10 8.62 -20.37
N GLN A 112 -16.14 9.55 -20.29
CA GLN A 112 -14.72 9.20 -20.20
C GLN A 112 -14.41 8.37 -18.96
N SER A 113 -14.95 8.73 -17.79
CA SER A 113 -14.77 7.94 -16.56
C SER A 113 -15.29 6.51 -16.74
N LEU A 114 -16.50 6.34 -17.30
CA LEU A 114 -17.11 5.03 -17.50
C LEU A 114 -16.33 4.18 -18.52
N ALA A 115 -15.70 4.80 -19.51
CA ALA A 115 -14.78 4.11 -20.42
C ALA A 115 -13.53 3.58 -19.67
N GLN A 116 -12.98 4.35 -18.73
CA GLN A 116 -11.84 3.91 -17.91
C GLN A 116 -12.23 2.78 -16.95
N CYS A 117 -13.43 2.81 -16.40
CA CYS A 117 -13.97 1.69 -15.62
C CYS A 117 -14.10 0.41 -16.46
N ALA A 118 -14.59 0.50 -17.71
CA ALA A 118 -14.65 -0.64 -18.61
C ALA A 118 -13.24 -1.19 -18.96
N ALA A 119 -12.27 -0.30 -19.17
CA ALA A 119 -10.87 -0.67 -19.39
C ALA A 119 -10.26 -1.37 -18.15
N ALA A 120 -10.59 -0.88 -16.95
CA ALA A 120 -10.17 -1.49 -15.69
C ALA A 120 -10.72 -2.91 -15.55
N GLN A 121 -12.01 -3.12 -15.88
CA GLN A 121 -12.65 -4.43 -15.86
C GLN A 121 -11.96 -5.39 -16.83
N ALA A 122 -11.77 -4.98 -18.09
CA ALA A 122 -11.11 -5.80 -19.10
C ALA A 122 -9.67 -6.18 -18.71
N ALA A 123 -8.92 -5.24 -18.12
CA ALA A 123 -7.57 -5.51 -17.63
C ALA A 123 -7.58 -6.49 -16.45
N LEU A 124 -8.56 -6.39 -15.54
CA LEU A 124 -8.71 -7.32 -14.43
C LEU A 124 -9.04 -8.74 -14.92
N ASP A 125 -9.97 -8.86 -15.86
CA ASP A 125 -10.34 -10.15 -16.48
C ASP A 125 -9.16 -10.79 -17.22
N ALA A 126 -8.26 -9.97 -17.78
CA ALA A 126 -7.02 -10.42 -18.40
C ALA A 126 -5.87 -10.70 -17.40
N GLY A 127 -6.11 -10.63 -16.09
CA GLY A 127 -5.08 -10.83 -15.06
C GLY A 127 -4.05 -9.69 -14.95
N GLN A 128 -4.28 -8.56 -15.63
CA GLN A 128 -3.34 -7.44 -15.72
C GLN A 128 -3.59 -6.41 -14.62
N LEU A 129 -3.39 -6.82 -13.36
CA LEU A 129 -3.71 -6.01 -12.17
C LEU A 129 -3.12 -4.59 -12.20
N ALA A 130 -1.87 -4.43 -12.65
CA ALA A 130 -1.25 -3.11 -12.74
C ALA A 130 -1.98 -2.17 -13.71
N LYS A 131 -2.40 -2.66 -14.88
CA LYS A 131 -3.19 -1.88 -15.84
C LYS A 131 -4.60 -1.62 -15.35
N ALA A 132 -5.20 -2.59 -14.65
CA ALA A 132 -6.51 -2.42 -14.01
C ALA A 132 -6.46 -1.28 -12.98
N SER A 133 -5.42 -1.26 -12.12
CA SER A 133 -5.17 -0.19 -11.15
C SER A 133 -5.02 1.19 -11.80
N THR A 134 -4.20 1.29 -12.85
CA THR A 134 -4.02 2.56 -13.58
C THR A 134 -5.33 3.08 -14.15
N SER A 135 -6.11 2.21 -14.79
CA SER A 135 -7.40 2.57 -15.39
C SER A 135 -8.42 2.97 -14.31
N LEU A 136 -8.44 2.26 -13.17
CA LEU A 136 -9.29 2.57 -12.04
C LEU A 136 -8.99 3.95 -11.43
N LYS A 137 -7.71 4.29 -11.25
CA LYS A 137 -7.29 5.62 -10.77
C LYS A 137 -7.79 6.70 -11.72
N ARG A 138 -7.67 6.49 -13.03
CA ARG A 138 -8.17 7.44 -14.03
C ARG A 138 -9.70 7.57 -13.97
N PHE A 139 -10.43 6.48 -13.77
CA PHE A 139 -11.87 6.51 -13.51
C PHE A 139 -12.22 7.39 -12.30
N GLN A 140 -11.55 7.18 -11.16
CA GLN A 140 -11.81 7.95 -9.93
C GLN A 140 -11.55 9.45 -10.13
N THR A 141 -10.42 9.80 -10.75
CA THR A 141 -10.10 11.20 -11.07
C THR A 141 -11.18 11.84 -11.94
N LEU A 142 -11.58 11.20 -13.04
CA LEU A 142 -12.61 11.73 -13.94
C LEU A 142 -13.99 11.80 -13.28
N ARG A 143 -14.33 10.84 -12.42
CA ARG A 143 -15.57 10.88 -11.62
C ARG A 143 -15.59 12.11 -10.71
N ASP A 144 -14.49 12.36 -10.02
CA ASP A 144 -14.38 13.48 -9.08
C ASP A 144 -14.36 14.83 -9.85
N GLU A 145 -13.71 14.89 -11.02
CA GLU A 145 -13.80 16.04 -11.96
C GLU A 145 -15.25 16.30 -12.40
N ALA A 146 -16.01 15.27 -12.76
CA ALA A 146 -17.42 15.41 -13.15
C ALA A 146 -18.31 15.90 -11.99
N LEU A 147 -18.03 15.43 -10.77
CA LEU A 147 -18.74 15.85 -9.55
C LEU A 147 -18.43 17.29 -9.16
N ALA A 148 -17.22 17.78 -9.47
CA ALA A 148 -16.86 19.17 -9.29
C ALA A 148 -17.64 20.12 -10.22
N VAL A 149 -18.06 19.64 -11.40
CA VAL A 149 -18.95 20.41 -12.30
C VAL A 149 -20.37 20.44 -11.74
N THR A 150 -20.96 19.29 -11.41
CA THR A 150 -22.22 19.25 -10.65
C THR A 150 -22.42 17.93 -9.93
N PRO A 151 -22.81 17.93 -8.64
CA PRO A 151 -23.11 16.70 -7.90
C PRO A 151 -24.37 15.99 -8.43
N THR A 152 -25.19 16.68 -9.22
CA THR A 152 -26.45 16.13 -9.74
C THR A 152 -26.26 15.24 -10.97
N VAL A 153 -25.08 15.22 -11.61
CA VAL A 153 -24.83 14.42 -12.82
C VAL A 153 -25.02 12.93 -12.56
N LEU A 154 -24.70 12.46 -11.34
CA LEU A 154 -24.89 11.07 -10.94
C LEU A 154 -26.35 10.72 -10.58
N ARG A 155 -27.26 11.70 -10.51
CA ARG A 155 -28.70 11.44 -10.28
C ARG A 155 -29.42 10.98 -11.55
N VAL A 156 -28.78 11.12 -12.71
CA VAL A 156 -29.30 10.58 -13.98
C VAL A 156 -29.30 9.05 -13.88
N GLY A 157 -30.48 8.43 -13.95
CA GLY A 157 -30.64 7.01 -13.61
C GLY A 157 -29.72 6.05 -14.37
N SER A 158 -29.50 6.25 -15.67
CA SER A 158 -28.59 5.43 -16.48
C SER A 158 -27.12 5.57 -16.04
N VAL A 159 -26.69 6.79 -15.69
CA VAL A 159 -25.35 7.07 -15.16
C VAL A 159 -25.19 6.43 -13.78
N ALA A 160 -26.18 6.60 -12.90
CA ALA A 160 -26.16 6.06 -11.54
C ALA A 160 -25.95 4.54 -11.53
N VAL A 161 -26.66 3.82 -12.39
CA VAL A 161 -26.54 2.35 -12.50
C VAL A 161 -25.14 1.94 -12.96
N ARG A 162 -24.60 2.59 -14.01
CA ARG A 162 -23.26 2.27 -14.53
C ARG A 162 -22.16 2.59 -13.51
N MET A 163 -22.30 3.70 -12.77
CA MET A 163 -21.35 4.09 -11.72
C MET A 163 -21.30 3.09 -10.57
N ARG A 164 -22.44 2.55 -10.12
CA ARG A 164 -22.47 1.52 -9.05
C ARG A 164 -21.72 0.24 -9.45
N VAL A 165 -21.72 -0.13 -10.73
CA VAL A 165 -20.95 -1.27 -11.22
C VAL A 165 -19.45 -0.98 -11.07
N CYS A 166 -19.03 0.24 -11.40
CA CYS A 166 -17.65 0.69 -11.25
C CYS A 166 -17.21 0.81 -9.79
N ASP A 167 -18.10 1.23 -8.88
CA ASP A 167 -17.78 1.28 -7.45
C ASP A 167 -17.48 -0.12 -6.88
N ARG A 168 -18.23 -1.15 -7.30
CA ARG A 168 -17.91 -2.54 -6.93
C ARG A 168 -16.57 -3.01 -7.50
N LEU A 169 -16.17 -2.50 -8.66
CA LEU A 169 -14.87 -2.81 -9.25
C LEU A 169 -13.71 -2.17 -8.45
N VAL A 170 -13.93 -1.00 -7.85
CA VAL A 170 -12.97 -0.37 -6.93
C VAL A 170 -12.59 -1.33 -5.81
N GLU A 171 -13.59 -1.92 -5.15
CA GLU A 171 -13.39 -2.87 -4.05
C GLU A 171 -12.63 -4.11 -4.50
N LYS A 172 -13.00 -4.69 -5.66
CA LYS A 172 -12.33 -5.88 -6.20
C LYS A 172 -10.86 -5.64 -6.51
N ILE A 173 -10.54 -4.53 -7.16
CA ILE A 173 -9.15 -4.19 -7.49
C ILE A 173 -8.35 -3.90 -6.22
N ALA A 174 -8.92 -3.18 -5.25
CA ALA A 174 -8.26 -2.92 -3.97
C ALA A 174 -7.95 -4.22 -3.20
N LEU A 175 -8.87 -5.18 -3.18
CA LEU A 175 -8.64 -6.50 -2.59
C LEU A 175 -7.53 -7.27 -3.32
N ALA A 176 -7.51 -7.23 -4.66
CA ALA A 176 -6.46 -7.88 -5.45
C ALA A 176 -5.09 -7.24 -5.24
N GLU A 177 -5.01 -5.92 -5.13
CA GLU A 177 -3.78 -5.18 -4.79
C GLU A 177 -3.27 -5.56 -3.40
N SER A 178 -4.16 -5.59 -2.41
CA SER A 178 -3.82 -6.00 -1.04
C SER A 178 -3.28 -7.43 -1.01
N ALA A 179 -3.96 -8.37 -1.67
CA ALA A 179 -3.50 -9.75 -1.77
C ALA A 179 -2.12 -9.86 -2.43
N ARG A 180 -1.87 -9.11 -3.51
CA ARG A 180 -0.56 -9.07 -4.18
C ARG A 180 0.53 -8.46 -3.29
N GLN A 181 0.21 -7.43 -2.51
CA GLN A 181 1.15 -6.82 -1.58
C GLN A 181 1.51 -7.76 -0.44
N ILE A 182 0.52 -8.46 0.14
CA ILE A 182 0.74 -9.49 1.15
C ILE A 182 1.63 -10.60 0.58
N ALA A 183 1.34 -11.09 -0.63
CA ALA A 183 2.16 -12.08 -1.30
C ALA A 183 3.62 -11.59 -1.47
N ALA A 184 3.83 -10.35 -1.93
CA ALA A 184 5.16 -9.79 -2.10
C ALA A 184 5.92 -9.67 -0.76
N GLN A 185 5.26 -9.26 0.32
CA GLN A 185 5.85 -9.18 1.65
C GLN A 185 6.23 -10.55 2.20
N THR A 186 5.36 -11.55 2.04
CA THR A 186 5.63 -12.92 2.46
C THR A 186 6.83 -13.51 1.73
N VAL A 187 6.95 -13.28 0.42
CA VAL A 187 8.11 -13.67 -0.39
C VAL A 187 9.38 -13.00 0.09
N GLY A 188 9.34 -11.68 0.36
CA GLY A 188 10.49 -10.96 0.90
C GLY A 188 10.94 -11.51 2.26
N ARG A 189 10.00 -11.90 3.13
CA ARG A 189 10.30 -12.54 4.42
C ARG A 189 10.90 -13.94 4.25
N ALA A 190 10.35 -14.76 3.36
CA ALA A 190 10.88 -16.08 3.04
C ALA A 190 12.32 -15.98 2.51
N GLN A 191 12.56 -15.06 1.57
CA GLN A 191 13.90 -14.78 1.06
C GLN A 191 14.87 -14.34 2.16
N GLY A 192 14.43 -13.50 3.10
CA GLY A 192 15.24 -13.11 4.26
C GLY A 192 15.63 -14.30 5.15
N HIS A 193 14.76 -15.29 5.32
CA HIS A 193 15.09 -16.53 6.01
C HIS A 193 16.08 -17.39 5.23
N PHE A 194 15.87 -17.58 3.93
CA PHE A 194 16.78 -18.35 3.11
C PHE A 194 18.18 -17.72 3.01
N ASN A 195 18.28 -16.40 2.93
CA ASN A 195 19.57 -15.71 2.96
C ASN A 195 20.33 -15.96 4.28
N LYS A 196 19.64 -15.99 5.42
CA LYS A 196 20.24 -16.33 6.72
C LYS A 196 20.71 -17.79 6.75
N ALA A 197 19.91 -18.71 6.22
CA ALA A 197 20.30 -20.12 6.11
C ALA A 197 21.55 -20.28 5.21
N MET A 198 21.62 -19.54 4.09
CA MET A 198 22.79 -19.56 3.20
C MET A 198 24.04 -19.00 3.89
N ALA A 199 23.91 -17.90 4.65
CA ALA A 199 25.04 -17.36 5.41
C ALA A 199 25.53 -18.34 6.49
N SER A 200 24.62 -19.00 7.22
CA SER A 200 24.99 -20.06 8.16
C SER A 200 25.69 -21.22 7.45
N CYS A 201 25.21 -21.61 6.27
CA CYS A 201 25.84 -22.62 5.44
C CYS A 201 27.29 -22.25 5.06
N GLU A 202 27.53 -21.03 4.61
CA GLU A 202 28.87 -20.52 4.27
C GLU A 202 29.80 -20.52 5.49
N VAL A 203 29.30 -20.17 6.67
CA VAL A 203 30.05 -20.28 7.93
C VAL A 203 30.45 -21.73 8.22
N GLY A 204 29.52 -22.67 8.10
CA GLY A 204 29.79 -24.10 8.32
C GLY A 204 30.84 -24.65 7.34
N GLN A 205 30.75 -24.29 6.06
CA GLN A 205 31.77 -24.67 5.07
C GLN A 205 33.13 -24.04 5.40
N GLY A 206 33.15 -22.78 5.84
CA GLY A 206 34.36 -22.12 6.30
C GLY A 206 35.02 -22.85 7.48
N MET A 207 34.22 -23.31 8.46
CA MET A 207 34.71 -24.10 9.59
C MET A 207 35.36 -25.40 9.14
N LEU A 208 34.69 -26.15 8.24
CA LEU A 208 35.21 -27.42 7.72
C LEU A 208 36.54 -27.24 6.95
N ASN A 209 36.74 -26.10 6.30
CA ASN A 209 37.96 -25.82 5.53
C ASN A 209 39.12 -25.29 6.38
N SER A 210 38.86 -24.81 7.60
CA SER A 210 39.84 -24.08 8.41
C SER A 210 40.14 -24.68 9.78
N GLN A 211 39.28 -25.57 10.28
CA GLN A 211 39.39 -26.17 11.61
C GLN A 211 39.61 -27.68 11.52
N GLY A 212 40.46 -28.21 12.41
CA GLY A 212 40.64 -29.66 12.57
C GLY A 212 39.45 -30.32 13.26
N PRO A 213 39.33 -31.65 13.20
CA PRO A 213 38.25 -32.40 13.84
C PRO A 213 38.42 -32.37 15.36
N THR A 214 37.71 -31.47 16.03
CA THR A 214 37.70 -31.32 17.49
C THR A 214 36.26 -31.34 18.02
N THR A 215 36.09 -31.60 19.32
CA THR A 215 34.78 -31.54 20.00
C THR A 215 34.14 -30.15 19.91
N ASP A 216 34.94 -29.08 19.95
CA ASP A 216 34.46 -27.70 19.80
C ASP A 216 34.01 -27.41 18.36
N THR A 217 34.76 -27.89 17.36
CA THR A 217 34.36 -27.80 15.94
C THR A 217 33.07 -28.58 15.68
N LEU A 218 32.91 -29.78 16.26
CA LEU A 218 31.68 -30.55 16.16
C LEU A 218 30.48 -29.79 16.75
N ARG A 219 30.59 -29.29 17.99
CA ARG A 219 29.53 -28.53 18.67
C ARG A 219 29.15 -27.26 17.89
N ALA A 220 30.14 -26.57 17.33
CA ALA A 220 29.91 -25.38 16.53
C ALA A 220 29.21 -25.72 15.20
N LEU A 221 29.61 -26.82 14.55
CA LEU A 221 29.01 -27.29 13.31
C LEU A 221 27.56 -27.75 13.51
N GLU A 222 27.25 -28.45 14.60
CA GLU A 222 25.88 -28.83 14.98
C GLU A 222 25.00 -27.60 15.19
N SER A 223 25.52 -26.56 15.85
CA SER A 223 24.82 -25.27 16.00
C SER A 223 24.52 -24.64 14.65
N VAL A 224 25.48 -24.67 13.72
CA VAL A 224 25.30 -24.16 12.35
C VAL A 224 24.23 -24.98 11.60
N VAL A 225 24.28 -26.32 11.65
CA VAL A 225 23.28 -27.20 11.02
C VAL A 225 21.87 -26.87 11.54
N ASN A 226 21.72 -26.70 12.86
CA ASN A 226 20.45 -26.31 13.47
C ASN A 226 19.95 -24.93 13.00
N GLN A 227 20.85 -23.95 12.81
CA GLN A 227 20.49 -22.63 12.28
C GLN A 227 20.04 -22.71 10.81
N VAL A 228 20.77 -23.46 9.97
CA VAL A 228 20.42 -23.69 8.57
C VAL A 228 19.03 -24.32 8.48
N GLU A 229 18.77 -25.38 9.25
CA GLU A 229 17.48 -26.07 9.26
C GLU A 229 16.35 -25.15 9.74
N THR A 230 16.56 -24.43 10.84
CA THR A 230 15.54 -23.53 11.41
C THR A 230 15.15 -22.44 10.42
N HIS A 231 16.13 -21.81 9.78
CA HIS A 231 15.88 -20.76 8.81
C HIS A 231 15.24 -21.30 7.52
N THR A 232 15.68 -22.46 7.04
CA THR A 232 15.07 -23.13 5.87
C THR A 232 13.61 -23.46 6.14
N ARG A 233 13.30 -24.07 7.30
CA ARG A 233 11.93 -24.43 7.69
C ARG A 233 11.01 -23.21 7.81
N ARG A 234 11.50 -22.10 8.40
CA ARG A 234 10.74 -20.85 8.51
C ARG A 234 10.48 -20.21 7.15
N GLY A 235 11.45 -20.25 6.23
CA GLY A 235 11.28 -19.78 4.86
C GLY A 235 10.23 -20.60 4.12
N GLN A 236 10.33 -21.93 4.20
CA GLN A 236 9.41 -22.85 3.55
C GLN A 236 7.97 -22.73 4.07
N ALA A 237 7.79 -22.65 5.39
CA ALA A 237 6.46 -22.47 5.99
C ALA A 237 5.73 -21.20 5.51
N LEU A 238 6.48 -20.12 5.22
CA LEU A 238 5.91 -18.91 4.64
C LEU A 238 5.45 -19.11 3.19
N LEU A 239 6.17 -19.94 2.42
CA LEU A 239 5.79 -20.26 1.03
C LEU A 239 4.62 -21.23 0.98
N ASP A 240 4.59 -22.26 1.84
CA ASP A 240 3.51 -23.24 1.90
C ASP A 240 2.17 -22.60 2.31
N ALA A 241 2.23 -21.54 3.12
CA ALA A 241 1.06 -20.74 3.50
C ALA A 241 0.52 -19.87 2.35
N MET A 242 1.24 -19.73 1.22
CA MET A 242 0.81 -18.97 0.06
C MET A 242 0.11 -19.86 -0.97
N SER A 243 -1.06 -19.45 -1.45
CA SER A 243 -1.71 -20.05 -2.63
C SER A 243 -1.07 -19.64 -3.97
N ALA A 244 -0.09 -18.72 -3.95
CA ALA A 244 0.51 -18.14 -5.14
C ALA A 244 1.74 -18.94 -5.62
N ARG A 245 1.49 -19.93 -6.49
CA ARG A 245 2.51 -20.78 -7.14
C ARG A 245 3.62 -20.00 -7.87
N GLU A 246 3.33 -18.83 -8.43
CA GLU A 246 4.31 -18.04 -9.20
C GLU A 246 5.47 -17.50 -8.36
N ALA A 247 5.27 -17.30 -7.04
CA ALA A 247 6.31 -16.81 -6.17
C ALA A 247 7.20 -17.94 -5.58
N ALA A 248 6.64 -19.14 -5.42
CA ALA A 248 7.38 -20.33 -5.02
C ALA A 248 8.45 -20.70 -6.06
N ALA A 249 8.13 -20.58 -7.36
CA ALA A 249 9.06 -20.89 -8.45
C ALA A 249 10.35 -20.04 -8.43
N LYS A 250 10.32 -18.81 -7.89
CA LYS A 250 11.51 -17.96 -7.76
C LYS A 250 12.47 -18.40 -6.65
N LEU A 251 11.98 -19.18 -5.69
CA LEU A 251 12.73 -19.57 -4.50
C LEU A 251 13.11 -21.06 -4.49
N ASP A 252 12.58 -21.86 -5.41
CA ASP A 252 12.93 -23.28 -5.58
C ASP A 252 14.45 -23.49 -5.78
N SER A 253 15.10 -22.63 -6.58
CA SER A 253 16.55 -22.72 -6.80
C SER A 253 17.37 -22.45 -5.55
N VAL A 254 16.88 -21.58 -4.66
CA VAL A 254 17.52 -21.28 -3.38
C VAL A 254 17.29 -22.42 -2.39
N SER A 255 16.07 -22.96 -2.37
CA SER A 255 15.71 -24.12 -1.54
C SER A 255 16.57 -25.36 -1.88
N GLY A 256 16.76 -25.65 -3.17
CA GLY A 256 17.62 -26.76 -3.61
C GLY A 256 19.07 -26.61 -3.14
N ARG A 257 19.66 -25.41 -3.28
CA ARG A 257 21.03 -25.13 -2.80
C ARG A 257 21.17 -25.29 -1.29
N LEU A 258 20.17 -24.83 -0.54
CA LEU A 258 20.13 -24.96 0.92
C LEU A 258 20.07 -26.43 1.35
N HIS A 259 19.24 -27.23 0.68
CA HIS A 259 19.13 -28.66 0.99
C HIS A 259 20.45 -29.39 0.75
N SER A 260 21.13 -29.13 -0.37
CA SER A 260 22.45 -29.70 -0.65
C SER A 260 23.48 -29.29 0.40
N CYS A 261 23.49 -28.02 0.83
CA CYS A 261 24.40 -27.59 1.88
C CYS A 261 24.11 -28.24 3.22
N GLN A 262 22.84 -28.33 3.61
CA GLN A 262 22.43 -28.97 4.84
C GLN A 262 22.90 -30.43 4.90
N GLN A 263 22.72 -31.18 3.80
CA GLN A 263 23.23 -32.56 3.69
C GLN A 263 24.75 -32.62 3.84
N ALA A 264 25.49 -31.73 3.16
CA ALA A 264 26.95 -31.71 3.24
C ALA A 264 27.45 -31.43 4.67
N LEU A 265 26.85 -30.46 5.36
CA LEU A 265 27.21 -30.13 6.74
C LEU A 265 26.85 -31.26 7.72
N SER A 266 25.68 -31.89 7.56
CA SER A 266 25.30 -33.03 8.42
C SER A 266 26.23 -34.21 8.24
N LEU A 267 26.61 -34.55 7.00
CA LEU A 267 27.55 -35.63 6.73
C LEU A 267 28.94 -35.34 7.32
N ALA A 268 29.38 -34.09 7.23
CA ALA A 268 30.65 -33.68 7.82
C ALA A 268 30.64 -33.74 9.36
N ALA A 269 29.53 -33.36 10.00
CA ALA A 269 29.37 -33.50 11.45
C ALA A 269 29.45 -34.97 11.89
N THR A 270 28.76 -35.87 11.18
CA THR A 270 28.83 -37.32 11.45
C THR A 270 30.25 -37.86 11.27
N ALA A 271 30.97 -37.42 10.24
CA ALA A 271 32.36 -37.84 10.01
C ALA A 271 33.31 -37.36 11.12
N ILE A 272 33.16 -36.11 11.58
CA ILE A 272 33.95 -35.58 12.70
C ILE A 272 33.66 -36.37 13.97
N GLN A 273 32.38 -36.67 14.25
CA GLN A 273 32.00 -37.44 15.42
C GLN A 273 32.65 -38.84 15.42
N GLN A 274 32.56 -39.56 14.30
CA GLN A 274 33.20 -40.88 14.16
C GLN A 274 34.71 -40.83 14.34
N HIS A 275 35.36 -39.76 13.86
CA HIS A 275 36.79 -39.57 14.03
C HIS A 275 37.18 -39.37 15.51
N LEU A 276 36.38 -38.60 16.25
CA LEU A 276 36.60 -38.37 17.68
C LEU A 276 36.41 -39.67 18.48
N GLU A 277 35.36 -40.44 18.18
CA GLU A 277 35.11 -41.75 18.82
C GLU A 277 36.29 -42.72 18.58
N GLN A 278 36.82 -42.79 17.35
CA GLN A 278 37.99 -43.62 17.03
C GLN A 278 39.26 -43.15 17.75
N GLN A 279 39.47 -41.83 17.91
CA GLN A 279 40.60 -41.31 18.67
C GLN A 279 40.50 -41.67 20.15
N GLU A 280 39.30 -41.60 20.75
CA GLU A 280 39.07 -42.00 22.13
C GLU A 280 39.32 -43.50 22.35
N GLU A 281 38.85 -44.36 21.44
CA GLU A 281 39.11 -45.80 21.49
C GLU A 281 40.61 -46.13 21.38
N GLN A 282 41.32 -45.48 20.46
CA GLN A 282 42.78 -45.64 20.31
C GLN A 282 43.54 -45.14 21.52
N ALA A 283 43.12 -44.01 22.12
CA ALA A 283 43.69 -43.49 23.35
C ALA A 283 43.45 -44.44 24.53
N ALA A 284 42.26 -45.04 24.63
CA ALA A 284 41.94 -46.04 25.65
C ALA A 284 42.77 -47.32 25.50
N HIS A 285 42.94 -47.82 24.27
CA HIS A 285 43.77 -48.99 23.99
C HIS A 285 45.26 -48.74 24.27
N THR A 286 45.78 -47.57 23.92
CA THR A 286 47.18 -47.20 24.22
C THR A 286 47.41 -46.98 25.72
N ALA A 287 46.46 -46.38 26.43
CA ALA A 287 46.52 -46.24 27.90
C ALA A 287 46.44 -47.61 28.62
N ALA A 288 45.59 -48.53 28.14
CA ALA A 288 45.52 -49.90 28.66
C ALA A 288 46.81 -50.70 28.40
N ALA A 289 47.42 -50.53 27.22
CA ALA A 289 48.71 -51.15 26.90
C ALA A 289 49.86 -50.58 27.77
N ALA A 290 49.86 -49.28 28.04
CA ALA A 290 50.87 -48.64 28.89
C ALA A 290 50.75 -49.05 30.37
N SER A 291 49.54 -49.32 30.86
CA SER A 291 49.29 -49.80 32.23
C SER A 291 49.52 -51.31 32.41
N GLY A 292 49.38 -52.10 31.34
CA GLY A 292 49.76 -53.52 31.32
C GLY A 292 51.28 -53.79 31.31
N ALA A 293 52.10 -52.81 30.91
CA ALA A 293 53.56 -52.93 30.91
C ALA A 293 54.22 -52.65 32.28
N ALA A 294 53.45 -52.23 33.29
CA ALA A 294 53.92 -51.93 34.64
C ALA A 294 53.59 -53.06 35.64
N GLN A 295 54.04 -54.30 35.37
CA GLN A 295 54.13 -55.35 36.39
C GLN A 295 55.60 -55.58 36.77
N PRO A 296 55.94 -55.65 38.07
CA PRO A 296 57.33 -55.59 38.52
C PRO A 296 58.05 -56.91 38.22
N THR A 297 59.17 -56.81 37.50
CA THR A 297 60.13 -57.92 37.34
C THR A 297 60.69 -58.30 38.72
N ALA A 298 60.29 -59.46 39.22
CA ALA A 298 60.86 -60.05 40.42
C ALA A 298 62.35 -60.39 40.19
N SER A 299 63.18 -59.94 41.12
CA SER A 299 64.62 -60.20 41.21
C SER A 299 64.89 -61.65 41.69
N PRO A 300 65.86 -62.40 41.15
CA PRO A 300 66.22 -63.70 41.69
C PRO A 300 67.32 -63.55 42.76
N ALA A 301 67.04 -63.99 43.98
CA ALA A 301 68.04 -64.17 45.03
C ALA A 301 68.27 -65.67 45.29
N SER A 302 69.56 -65.99 45.34
CA SER A 302 70.24 -67.28 45.45
C SER A 302 69.80 -68.21 46.59
N VAL A 303 69.92 -69.52 46.35
CA VAL A 303 70.14 -70.55 47.39
C VAL A 303 71.35 -71.39 46.98
N LEU A 304 72.23 -71.64 47.95
CA LEU A 304 73.56 -72.23 47.83
C LEU A 304 73.61 -73.57 48.60
N GLN A 305 74.51 -74.46 48.16
CA GLN A 305 75.13 -75.63 48.84
C GLN A 305 74.55 -77.04 48.60
N GLY A 306 75.46 -77.95 48.22
CA GLY A 306 75.29 -79.39 48.33
C GLY A 306 76.06 -80.21 47.29
N GLN A 307 77.40 -80.20 47.39
CA GLN A 307 78.33 -80.96 46.55
C GLN A 307 78.48 -82.39 47.09
N GLU A 308 78.26 -83.43 46.28
CA GLU A 308 78.95 -84.72 46.47
C GLU A 308 79.11 -85.48 45.15
N ILE A 309 80.29 -86.09 45.04
CA ILE A 309 80.95 -86.63 43.85
C ILE A 309 80.79 -88.15 43.85
N SER A 310 80.56 -88.77 42.70
CA SER A 310 81.21 -90.04 42.32
C SER A 310 81.06 -90.33 40.83
N GLN A 311 82.20 -90.28 40.14
CA GLN A 311 82.45 -90.93 38.85
C GLN A 311 82.63 -92.43 39.09
N ILE A 312 82.06 -93.29 38.24
CA ILE A 312 82.72 -94.50 37.73
C ILE A 312 82.27 -94.71 36.28
N VAL A 313 83.23 -94.69 35.36
CA VAL A 313 83.18 -95.30 34.03
C VAL A 313 84.37 -96.26 33.95
N GLU A 314 84.10 -97.55 33.83
CA GLU A 314 84.94 -98.58 33.19
C GLU A 314 83.93 -99.38 32.35
N ALA A 315 83.91 -99.31 31.01
CA ALA A 315 84.87 -99.78 30.02
C ALA A 315 84.92 -101.32 29.91
N GLU A 316 84.38 -101.85 28.82
CA GLU A 316 84.90 -103.07 28.16
C GLU A 316 85.29 -102.70 26.72
N LEU A 317 86.54 -103.06 26.39
CA LEU A 317 87.28 -103.07 25.11
C LEU A 317 87.95 -101.77 24.64
#